data_AF-A0A0A9CTW1-F1
#
_entry.id   AF-A0A0A9CTW1-F1
#
_cell.length_a   1.000
_cell.length_b   1.000
_cell.length_c   1.000
_cell.angle_alpha   90.00
_cell.angle_beta   90.00
_cell.angle_gamma   90.00
#
_symmetry.space_group_name_H-M   'P 1'
#
loop_
_entity.id
_entity.type
_entity.pdbx_description
1 polymer ?
#
loop_
_entity_poly.entity_id
_entity_poly.type
_entity_poly.pdbx_seq_one_letter_code
_entity_poly.pdbx_strand_id
1 'polypeptide(L)'
;MQEVHLDKKVKLLDCPGVVMFKSSNSGVSVALRNCKRVDKMDDPISPVKEILSLYPHDKLLSLYKVPSFSSVDDFLQKVATLRGKLKKGGIVDVEAAARIVLHDWNEGKIPYYTLPPKRDAVEDSDAVIISEAGKEFNIDEIYKAESSYIGGLKSIEDFHHIEIPPNAPPGINEEMLEDGKKPNEPVEETREESMSDINDGEGSKATSASTQNDKL
;
A
#
# COMPACT_ATOMS: atom_id res chain seq x y z
N MET A 1 22.36 -4.82 6.67
CA MET A 1 21.33 -4.94 5.62
C MET A 1 20.80 -6.35 5.71
N GLN A 2 19.49 -6.51 5.74
CA GLN A 2 18.82 -7.81 5.79
C GLN A 2 18.07 -8.00 4.48
N GLU A 3 18.21 -9.16 3.85
CA GLU A 3 17.49 -9.51 2.62
C GLU A 3 16.43 -10.57 2.95
N VAL A 4 15.21 -10.38 2.46
CA VAL A 4 14.09 -11.31 2.62
C VAL A 4 13.49 -11.56 1.22
N HIS A 5 13.54 -12.81 0.77
CA HIS A 5 12.88 -13.20 -0.49
C HIS A 5 11.37 -13.30 -0.24
N LEU A 6 10.57 -12.61 -1.04
CA LEU A 6 9.10 -12.70 -1.01
C LEU A 6 8.60 -13.71 -2.05
N ASP A 7 9.24 -13.74 -3.22
CA ASP A 7 9.05 -14.73 -4.28
C ASP A 7 10.30 -14.79 -5.18
N LYS A 8 10.34 -15.72 -6.14
CA LYS A 8 11.42 -15.93 -7.13
C LYS A 8 11.89 -14.65 -7.85
N LYS A 9 11.03 -13.64 -7.98
CA LYS A 9 11.33 -12.37 -8.66
C LYS A 9 11.40 -11.15 -7.74
N VAL A 10 11.06 -11.27 -6.46
CA VAL A 10 10.91 -10.11 -5.55
C VAL A 10 11.65 -10.34 -4.24
N LYS A 11 12.52 -9.38 -3.90
CA LYS A 11 13.33 -9.35 -2.69
C LYS A 11 13.08 -8.04 -1.95
N LEU A 12 12.84 -8.12 -0.65
CA LEU A 12 12.81 -6.98 0.26
C LEU A 12 14.21 -6.80 0.85
N LEU A 13 14.72 -5.55 0.83
CA LEU A 13 15.97 -5.17 1.47
C LEU A 13 15.68 -4.23 2.62
N ASP A 14 15.95 -4.66 3.84
CA ASP A 14 15.84 -3.84 5.05
C ASP A 14 17.21 -3.26 5.46
N CYS A 15 17.20 -1.98 5.81
CA CYS A 15 18.37 -1.19 6.15
C CYS A 15 18.16 -0.46 7.47
N PRO A 16 19.20 -0.34 8.32
CA PRO A 16 19.09 0.42 9.55
C PRO A 16 18.72 1.88 9.24
N GLY A 17 17.82 2.46 10.04
CA GLY A 17 17.38 3.83 9.87
C GLY A 17 18.54 4.84 9.95
N VAL A 18 18.62 5.74 8.99
CA VAL A 18 19.65 6.79 8.90
C VAL A 18 19.05 8.15 9.25
N VAL A 19 19.69 8.87 10.17
CA VAL A 19 19.26 10.19 10.61
C VAL A 19 20.21 11.24 10.05
N MET A 20 19.71 12.07 9.11
CA MET A 20 20.49 13.16 8.53
C MET A 20 20.43 14.40 9.43
N PHE A 21 21.57 14.77 10.01
CA PHE A 21 21.71 16.00 10.79
C PHE A 21 21.92 17.20 9.85
N LYS A 22 20.84 17.95 9.58
CA LYS A 22 20.96 19.33 9.07
C LYS A 22 21.45 20.23 10.21
N SER A 23 22.31 21.20 9.92
CA SER A 23 22.88 22.12 10.92
C SER A 23 21.84 22.91 11.73
N SER A 24 20.60 23.02 11.22
CA SER A 24 19.45 23.65 11.88
C SER A 24 18.64 22.73 12.80
N ASN A 25 18.90 21.41 12.84
CA ASN A 25 18.14 20.48 13.67
C ASN A 25 18.59 20.58 15.14
N SER A 26 17.78 21.20 15.98
CA SER A 26 18.01 21.20 17.44
C SER A 26 18.02 19.77 18.00
N GLY A 27 18.80 19.53 19.07
CA GLY A 27 18.86 18.22 19.73
C GLY A 27 17.51 17.72 20.23
N VAL A 28 16.59 18.63 20.55
CA VAL A 28 15.18 18.35 20.86
C VAL A 28 14.47 17.64 19.70
N SER A 29 14.61 18.15 18.47
CA SER A 29 13.98 17.54 17.30
C SER A 29 14.49 16.12 17.03
N VAL A 30 15.73 15.82 17.41
CA VAL A 30 16.35 14.48 17.30
C VAL A 30 15.80 13.56 18.39
N ALA A 31 15.63 14.05 19.61
CA ALA A 31 15.02 13.31 20.72
C ALA A 31 13.56 12.92 20.43
N LEU A 32 12.73 13.87 19.96
CA LEU A 32 11.30 13.62 19.68
C LEU A 32 11.03 12.70 18.48
N ARG A 33 12.03 12.49 17.61
CA ARG A 33 12.01 11.49 16.53
C ARG A 33 12.60 10.13 16.94
N ASN A 34 12.71 9.86 18.25
CA ASN A 34 13.27 8.62 18.82
C ASN A 34 14.68 8.24 18.28
N CYS A 35 15.48 9.23 17.85
CA CYS A 35 16.78 8.98 17.22
C CYS A 35 17.90 8.71 18.24
N LYS A 36 17.64 8.94 19.53
CA LYS A 36 18.55 8.63 20.66
C LYS A 36 17.75 7.93 21.75
N ARG A 37 18.27 6.81 22.26
CA ARG A 37 17.66 6.07 23.39
C ARG A 37 17.48 6.99 24.60
N VAL A 38 16.26 7.02 25.13
CA VAL A 38 15.87 7.85 26.30
C VAL A 38 16.77 7.58 27.52
N ASP A 39 17.16 6.33 27.78
CA ASP A 39 18.06 5.96 28.89
C ASP A 39 19.42 6.69 28.85
N LYS A 40 19.94 6.94 27.64
CA LYS A 40 21.27 7.51 27.40
C LYS A 40 21.20 9.01 27.10
N MET A 41 20.07 9.64 27.36
CA MET A 41 19.86 11.08 27.15
C MET A 41 20.37 11.87 28.36
N ASP A 42 21.23 12.85 28.09
CA ASP A 42 21.88 13.68 29.12
C ASP A 42 20.90 14.72 29.68
N ASP A 43 20.08 15.31 28.81
CA ASP A 43 18.97 16.20 29.18
C ASP A 43 17.64 15.62 28.65
N PRO A 44 16.87 14.88 29.49
CA PRO A 44 15.54 14.43 29.14
C PRO A 44 14.45 15.50 29.36
N ILE A 45 14.75 16.64 29.98
CA ILE A 45 13.75 17.65 30.36
C ILE A 45 13.46 18.59 29.18
N SER A 46 14.47 19.01 28.43
CA SER A 46 14.31 19.91 27.28
C SER A 46 13.35 19.38 26.21
N PRO A 47 13.38 18.09 25.81
CA PRO A 47 12.37 17.57 24.88
C PRO A 47 10.98 17.43 25.49
N VAL A 48 10.84 17.21 26.81
CA VAL A 48 9.53 17.23 27.48
C VAL A 48 8.91 18.62 27.49
N LYS A 49 9.72 19.69 27.66
CA LYS A 49 9.25 21.07 27.52
C LYS A 49 8.61 21.32 26.15
N GLU A 50 9.22 20.79 25.08
CA GLU A 50 8.68 20.90 23.71
C GLU A 50 7.35 20.12 23.57
N ILE A 51 7.26 18.89 24.10
CA ILE A 51 6.00 18.11 24.13
C ILE A 51 4.88 18.90 24.82
N LEU A 52 5.18 19.55 25.94
CA LEU A 52 4.22 20.38 26.69
C LEU A 52 3.79 21.65 25.95
N SER A 53 4.59 22.18 25.02
CA SER A 53 4.15 23.26 24.13
C SER A 53 3.40 22.77 22.89
N LEU A 54 3.64 21.53 22.44
CA LEU A 54 2.99 20.95 21.25
C LEU A 54 1.62 20.31 21.54
N TYR A 55 1.40 19.80 22.75
CA TYR A 55 0.22 19.01 23.09
C TYR A 55 -0.71 19.75 24.09
N PRO A 56 -2.05 19.74 23.91
CA PRO A 56 -2.96 20.53 24.75
C PRO A 56 -2.90 20.19 26.24
N HIS A 57 -2.85 21.23 27.08
CA HIS A 57 -2.69 21.14 28.55
C HIS A 57 -3.76 20.25 29.22
N ASP A 58 -5.04 20.46 28.91
CA ASP A 58 -6.17 19.69 29.48
C ASP A 58 -6.05 18.18 29.21
N LYS A 59 -5.49 17.81 28.05
CA LYS A 59 -5.25 16.41 27.69
C LYS A 59 -4.10 15.81 28.49
N LEU A 60 -3.06 16.57 28.83
CA LEU A 60 -1.99 16.13 29.73
C LEU A 60 -2.49 15.91 31.15
N LEU A 61 -3.32 16.83 31.67
CA LEU A 61 -3.96 16.67 32.99
C LEU A 61 -4.74 15.36 33.07
N SER A 62 -5.59 15.11 32.06
CA SER A 62 -6.42 13.92 31.95
C SER A 62 -5.59 12.63 31.80
N LEU A 63 -4.59 12.63 30.93
CA LEU A 63 -3.73 11.46 30.63
C LEU A 63 -2.88 11.05 31.83
N TYR A 64 -2.25 12.01 32.50
CA TYR A 64 -1.37 11.74 33.64
C TYR A 64 -2.09 11.71 35.00
N LYS A 65 -3.38 12.06 35.03
CA LYS A 65 -4.21 12.21 36.24
C LYS A 65 -3.62 13.25 37.21
N VAL A 66 -3.14 14.36 36.65
CA VAL A 66 -2.58 15.51 37.37
C VAL A 66 -3.67 16.57 37.51
N PRO A 67 -3.94 17.15 38.69
CA PRO A 67 -5.06 18.07 38.88
C PRO A 67 -4.86 19.42 38.19
N SER A 68 -3.63 19.94 38.22
CA SER A 68 -3.21 21.17 37.52
C SER A 68 -1.68 21.23 37.49
N PHE A 69 -1.10 21.98 36.56
CA PHE A 69 0.31 22.37 36.64
C PHE A 69 0.57 23.74 35.99
N SER A 70 1.55 24.48 36.52
CA SER A 70 1.92 25.83 36.04
C SER A 70 3.25 25.88 35.28
N SER A 71 4.12 24.88 35.45
CA SER A 71 5.41 24.79 34.76
C SER A 71 5.75 23.34 34.38
N VAL A 72 6.78 23.17 33.54
CA VAL A 72 7.32 21.84 33.18
C VAL A 72 7.84 21.11 34.41
N ASP A 73 8.53 21.83 35.31
CA ASP A 73 9.07 21.25 36.54
C ASP A 73 7.95 20.83 37.51
N ASP A 74 6.89 21.64 37.65
CA ASP A 74 5.72 21.33 38.46
C ASP A 74 4.95 20.11 37.91
N PHE A 75 4.77 20.04 36.58
CA PHE A 75 4.23 18.85 35.92
C PHE A 75 5.06 17.60 36.21
N LEU A 76 6.38 17.67 36.01
CA LEU A 76 7.29 16.55 36.22
C LEU A 76 7.37 16.14 37.70
N GLN A 77 7.33 17.08 38.64
CA GLN A 77 7.27 16.78 40.07
C GLN A 77 5.97 16.05 40.44
N LYS A 78 4.83 16.47 39.89
CA LYS A 78 3.53 15.81 40.09
C LYS A 78 3.50 14.41 39.46
N VAL A 79 4.00 14.25 38.23
CA VAL A 79 4.13 12.95 37.57
C VAL A 79 5.08 12.03 38.34
N ALA A 80 6.25 12.51 38.78
CA ALA A 80 7.19 11.75 39.58
C ALA A 80 6.56 11.26 40.90
N THR A 81 5.84 12.15 41.60
CA THR A 81 5.12 11.80 42.84
C THR A 81 4.05 10.73 42.58
N LEU A 82 3.19 10.91 41.57
CA LEU A 82 2.14 9.95 41.18
C LEU A 82 2.69 8.61 40.66
N ARG A 83 3.95 8.55 40.22
CA ARG A 83 4.63 7.34 39.71
C ARG A 83 5.67 6.78 40.69
N GLY A 84 5.74 7.30 41.92
CA GLY A 84 6.66 6.83 42.95
C GLY A 84 8.15 7.01 42.60
N LYS A 85 8.49 7.98 41.74
CA LYS A 85 9.87 8.26 41.33
C LYS A 85 10.51 9.24 42.32
N LEU A 86 11.10 8.67 43.37
CA LEU A 86 11.79 9.39 44.43
C LEU A 86 13.24 8.90 44.56
N LYS A 87 14.18 9.83 44.76
CA LYS A 87 15.57 9.58 45.14
C LYS A 87 15.65 9.29 46.65
N LYS A 88 16.85 8.90 47.12
CA LYS A 88 17.13 8.71 48.56
C LYS A 88 16.75 9.99 49.35
N GLY A 89 16.13 9.81 50.52
CA GLY A 89 15.61 10.92 51.33
C GLY A 89 14.24 11.46 50.91
N GLY A 90 13.54 10.80 49.98
CA GLY A 90 12.18 11.21 49.55
C GLY A 90 12.14 12.38 48.57
N ILE A 91 13.31 12.81 48.06
CA ILE A 91 13.44 13.88 47.08
C ILE A 91 12.85 13.42 45.75
N VAL A 92 12.03 14.24 45.11
CA VAL A 92 11.34 13.89 43.85
C VAL A 92 12.31 13.77 42.68
N ASP A 93 12.20 12.70 41.88
CA ASP A 93 13.06 12.44 40.73
C ASP A 93 12.44 12.95 39.41
N VAL A 94 12.70 14.22 39.13
CA VAL A 94 12.24 14.95 37.94
C VAL A 94 12.78 14.32 36.64
N GLU A 95 14.04 13.88 36.61
CA GLU A 95 14.64 13.24 35.43
C GLU A 95 13.98 11.88 35.14
N ALA A 96 13.75 11.07 36.18
CA ALA A 96 13.08 9.79 36.01
C ALA A 96 11.65 9.96 35.47
N ALA A 97 10.92 11.00 35.91
CA ALA A 97 9.62 11.34 35.33
C ALA A 97 9.73 11.86 33.90
N ALA A 98 10.73 12.67 33.58
CA ALA A 98 10.94 13.14 32.21
C ALA A 98 11.19 11.97 31.25
N ARG A 99 11.97 10.97 31.66
CA ARG A 99 12.17 9.74 30.87
C ARG A 99 10.86 8.97 30.67
N ILE A 100 9.98 8.84 31.68
CA ILE A 100 8.64 8.24 31.51
C ILE A 100 7.84 8.97 30.43
N VAL A 101 7.78 10.31 30.48
CA VAL A 101 7.01 11.12 29.51
C VAL A 101 7.57 10.95 28.09
N LEU A 102 8.89 10.81 27.92
CA LEU A 102 9.51 10.52 26.63
C LEU A 102 9.24 9.10 26.13
N HIS A 103 9.13 8.10 27.01
CA HIS A 103 8.64 6.77 26.63
C HIS A 103 7.17 6.80 26.22
N ASP A 104 6.31 7.49 26.97
CA ASP A 104 4.89 7.67 26.65
C ASP A 104 4.67 8.41 25.32
N TRP A 105 5.57 9.33 24.95
CA TRP A 105 5.63 9.95 23.62
C TRP A 105 6.03 8.95 22.52
N ASN A 106 7.15 8.25 22.70
CA ASN A 106 7.67 7.30 21.71
C ASN A 106 6.76 6.07 21.49
N GLU A 107 5.98 5.69 22.50
CA GLU A 107 4.97 4.62 22.43
C GLU A 107 3.61 5.11 21.90
N GLY A 108 3.45 6.41 21.63
CA GLY A 108 2.20 6.99 21.12
C GLY A 108 1.08 7.12 22.16
N LYS A 109 1.35 6.95 23.46
CA LYS A 109 0.37 7.22 24.54
C LYS A 109 0.00 8.70 24.61
N ILE A 110 0.91 9.58 24.18
CA ILE A 110 0.62 10.99 23.86
C ILE A 110 0.34 11.06 22.35
N PRO A 111 -0.94 11.06 21.90
CA PRO A 111 -1.27 11.05 20.48
C PRO A 111 -0.98 12.42 19.85
N TYR A 112 0.07 12.53 19.06
CA TYR A 112 0.47 13.75 18.36
C TYR A 112 0.73 13.50 16.87
N TYR A 113 0.34 14.47 16.05
CA TYR A 113 0.67 14.53 14.62
C TYR A 113 0.83 15.99 14.19
N THR A 114 1.72 16.21 13.23
CA THR A 114 1.80 17.50 12.50
C THR A 114 0.84 17.47 11.33
N LEU A 115 0.11 18.55 11.09
CA LEU A 115 -0.61 18.72 9.82
C LEU A 115 0.39 18.75 8.65
N PRO A 116 0.03 18.25 7.45
CA PRO A 116 0.84 18.44 6.27
C PRO A 116 1.04 19.95 6.01
N PRO A 117 2.14 20.35 5.37
CA PRO A 117 2.32 21.75 4.97
C PRO A 117 1.13 22.18 4.12
N LYS A 118 0.59 23.36 4.40
CA LYS A 118 -0.39 23.99 3.50
C LYS A 118 0.32 24.14 2.16
N ARG A 119 -0.15 23.40 1.16
CA ARG A 119 0.10 23.78 -0.23
C ARG A 119 -0.70 25.07 -0.42
N ASP A 120 -0.06 26.11 -0.91
CA ASP A 120 -0.80 27.15 -1.60
C ASP A 120 -1.64 26.46 -2.68
N ALA A 121 -2.83 26.99 -2.96
CA ALA A 121 -3.68 26.48 -4.03
C ALA A 121 -3.07 26.85 -5.39
N VAL A 122 -1.96 26.17 -5.74
CA VAL A 122 -1.76 25.71 -7.11
C VAL A 122 -3.02 24.93 -7.42
N GLU A 123 -3.71 25.34 -8.48
CA GLU A 123 -5.05 24.91 -8.85
C GLU A 123 -5.17 23.39 -8.79
N ASP A 124 -6.38 22.90 -8.42
CA ASP A 124 -6.70 21.49 -8.22
C ASP A 124 -5.91 20.64 -9.21
N SER A 125 -5.01 19.80 -8.69
CA SER A 125 -3.96 19.14 -9.49
C SER A 125 -4.60 18.48 -10.71
N ASP A 126 -4.51 19.16 -11.86
CA ASP A 126 -5.36 18.87 -13.00
C ASP A 126 -5.23 17.40 -13.34
N ALA A 127 -6.34 16.68 -13.23
CA ALA A 127 -6.43 15.30 -13.68
C ALA A 127 -6.41 15.33 -15.21
N VAL A 128 -5.22 15.55 -15.79
CA VAL A 128 -4.99 15.56 -17.22
C VAL A 128 -5.42 14.19 -17.75
N ILE A 129 -6.59 14.15 -18.36
CA ILE A 129 -7.11 12.94 -18.99
C ILE A 129 -6.16 12.65 -20.16
N ILE A 130 -5.30 11.63 -19.99
CA ILE A 130 -4.32 11.20 -20.99
C ILE A 130 -5.08 10.53 -22.14
N SER A 131 -5.58 11.34 -23.06
CA SER A 131 -6.38 10.91 -24.22
C SER A 131 -5.58 10.03 -25.19
N GLU A 132 -4.26 10.08 -25.14
CA GLU A 132 -3.35 9.23 -25.91
C GLU A 132 -3.39 7.75 -25.48
N ALA A 133 -3.51 7.49 -24.17
CA ALA A 133 -3.67 6.14 -23.61
C ALA A 133 -5.14 5.74 -23.37
N GLY A 134 -6.06 6.72 -23.39
CA GLY A 134 -7.49 6.49 -23.15
C GLY A 134 -8.22 5.66 -24.22
N LYS A 135 -7.67 5.53 -25.44
CA LYS A 135 -8.27 4.71 -26.51
C LYS A 135 -8.39 3.23 -26.15
N GLU A 136 -7.44 2.68 -25.41
CA GLU A 136 -7.47 1.27 -24.97
C GLU A 136 -8.49 1.01 -23.85
N PHE A 137 -9.01 2.08 -23.22
CA PHE A 137 -9.98 2.02 -22.12
C PHE A 137 -11.34 2.62 -22.51
N ASN A 138 -11.72 2.50 -23.79
CA ASN A 138 -13.01 2.96 -24.29
C ASN A 138 -14.14 1.97 -23.92
N ILE A 139 -14.78 2.22 -22.77
CA ILE A 139 -15.88 1.40 -22.22
C ILE A 139 -17.07 1.31 -23.20
N ASP A 140 -17.38 2.37 -23.94
CA ASP A 140 -18.50 2.39 -24.89
C ASP A 140 -18.26 1.47 -26.10
N GLU A 141 -17.00 1.35 -26.53
CA GLU A 141 -16.60 0.44 -27.61
C GLU A 141 -16.64 -1.02 -27.18
N ILE A 142 -16.22 -1.31 -25.93
CA ILE A 142 -16.36 -2.64 -25.32
C ILE A 142 -17.83 -3.03 -25.23
N TYR A 143 -18.71 -2.16 -24.71
CA TYR A 143 -20.15 -2.45 -24.67
C TYR A 143 -20.74 -2.60 -26.08
N LYS A 144 -20.29 -1.83 -27.07
CA LYS A 144 -20.79 -1.96 -28.45
C LYS A 144 -20.35 -3.27 -29.10
N ALA A 145 -19.15 -3.77 -28.82
CA ALA A 145 -18.67 -5.07 -29.31
C ALA A 145 -19.37 -6.24 -28.61
N GLU A 146 -19.44 -6.20 -27.27
CA GLU A 146 -19.85 -7.34 -26.44
C GLU A 146 -21.36 -7.40 -26.16
N SER A 147 -22.13 -6.32 -26.38
CA SER A 147 -23.58 -6.29 -26.08
C SER A 147 -24.40 -7.33 -26.83
N SER A 148 -24.01 -7.69 -28.06
CA SER A 148 -24.66 -8.78 -28.81
C SER A 148 -24.30 -10.16 -28.24
N TYR A 149 -23.11 -10.32 -27.68
CA TYR A 149 -22.65 -11.57 -27.08
C TYR A 149 -23.30 -11.77 -25.70
N ILE A 150 -23.28 -10.74 -24.86
CA ILE A 150 -23.93 -10.71 -23.53
C ILE A 150 -25.44 -10.84 -23.67
N GLY A 151 -26.07 -10.15 -24.63
CA GLY A 151 -27.50 -10.25 -24.91
C GLY A 151 -27.95 -11.58 -25.54
N GLY A 152 -27.00 -12.41 -26.00
CA GLY A 152 -27.24 -13.77 -26.47
C GLY A 152 -27.10 -14.85 -25.39
N LEU A 153 -26.62 -14.49 -24.19
CA LEU A 153 -26.59 -15.40 -23.05
C LEU A 153 -28.02 -15.58 -22.49
N LYS A 154 -28.37 -16.81 -22.09
CA LYS A 154 -29.61 -17.06 -21.35
C LYS A 154 -29.67 -16.19 -20.09
N SER A 155 -30.81 -15.55 -19.86
CA SER A 155 -31.07 -14.85 -18.60
C SER A 155 -31.12 -15.86 -17.46
N ILE A 156 -30.86 -15.44 -16.22
CA ILE A 156 -30.89 -16.36 -15.07
C ILE A 156 -32.28 -16.98 -14.86
N GLU A 157 -33.33 -16.27 -15.30
CA GLU A 157 -34.73 -16.69 -15.35
C GLU A 157 -35.01 -17.78 -16.40
N ASP A 158 -34.15 -17.93 -17.41
CA ASP A 158 -34.27 -18.96 -18.46
C ASP A 158 -33.67 -20.32 -18.02
N PHE A 159 -33.06 -20.39 -16.84
CA PHE A 159 -32.53 -21.61 -16.25
C PHE A 159 -33.59 -22.26 -15.36
N HIS A 160 -34.13 -23.38 -15.81
CA HIS A 160 -34.91 -24.27 -14.95
C HIS A 160 -33.96 -24.96 -13.97
N HIS A 161 -33.85 -24.43 -12.75
CA HIS A 161 -33.12 -25.09 -11.68
C HIS A 161 -33.70 -26.49 -11.40
N ILE A 162 -32.83 -27.46 -11.16
CA ILE A 162 -33.20 -28.83 -10.80
C ILE A 162 -32.76 -29.07 -9.36
N GLU A 163 -33.73 -29.30 -8.47
CA GLU A 163 -33.45 -29.72 -7.10
C GLU A 163 -33.08 -31.21 -7.09
N ILE A 164 -31.81 -31.52 -6.78
CA ILE A 164 -31.33 -32.91 -6.67
C ILE A 164 -31.40 -33.33 -5.19
N PRO A 165 -32.27 -34.28 -4.81
CA PRO A 165 -32.35 -34.76 -3.43
C PRO A 165 -31.15 -35.65 -3.06
N PRO A 166 -30.70 -35.68 -1.79
CA PRO A 166 -29.39 -36.24 -1.42
C PRO A 166 -29.14 -37.72 -1.72
N ASN A 167 -30.20 -38.51 -1.94
CA ASN A 167 -30.15 -39.97 -2.09
C ASN A 167 -30.71 -40.48 -3.43
N ALA A 168 -30.81 -39.63 -4.46
CA ALA A 168 -31.21 -40.06 -5.81
C ALA A 168 -30.22 -39.54 -6.87
N PRO A 169 -29.90 -40.34 -7.91
CA PRO A 169 -29.19 -39.82 -9.07
C PRO A 169 -30.08 -38.78 -9.81
N PRO A 170 -29.48 -37.76 -10.45
CA PRO A 170 -30.24 -36.74 -11.18
C PRO A 170 -31.05 -37.37 -12.31
N GLY A 171 -32.34 -37.04 -12.36
CA GLY A 171 -33.28 -37.52 -13.38
C GLY A 171 -33.15 -36.74 -14.68
N ILE A 172 -32.07 -36.98 -15.43
CA ILE A 172 -31.91 -36.48 -16.81
C ILE A 172 -32.94 -37.12 -17.75
N ASN A 173 -33.86 -36.32 -18.29
CA ASN A 173 -34.82 -36.72 -19.32
C ASN A 173 -34.33 -36.30 -20.72
N GLU A 174 -34.91 -36.90 -21.76
CA GLU A 174 -34.45 -36.75 -23.16
C GLU A 174 -34.62 -35.32 -23.70
N GLU A 175 -35.56 -34.54 -23.14
CA GLU A 175 -35.74 -33.10 -23.42
C GLU A 175 -34.57 -32.22 -22.92
N MET A 176 -33.75 -32.71 -21.97
CA MET A 176 -32.51 -32.02 -21.55
C MET A 176 -31.33 -32.23 -22.53
N LEU A 177 -31.52 -32.98 -23.62
CA LEU A 177 -30.48 -33.27 -24.63
C LEU A 177 -30.73 -32.60 -26.00
N GLU A 178 -31.78 -31.80 -26.19
CA GLU A 178 -32.01 -31.09 -27.46
C GLU A 178 -31.04 -29.91 -27.64
N ASP A 179 -29.91 -30.17 -28.27
CA ASP A 179 -29.05 -29.15 -28.86
C ASP A 179 -28.85 -29.46 -30.37
N GLY A 180 -29.35 -28.57 -31.25
CA GLY A 180 -29.06 -28.62 -32.69
C GLY A 180 -30.25 -28.80 -33.65
N LYS A 181 -30.98 -27.70 -33.94
CA LYS A 181 -31.84 -27.62 -35.14
C LYS A 181 -30.99 -27.29 -36.37
N LYS A 182 -30.99 -28.16 -37.37
CA LYS A 182 -30.12 -28.12 -38.57
C LYS A 182 -30.51 -27.06 -39.62
N PRO A 183 -29.59 -26.70 -40.55
CA PRO A 183 -29.66 -25.46 -41.34
C PRO A 183 -30.48 -25.59 -42.64
N ASN A 184 -30.91 -24.43 -43.17
CA ASN A 184 -31.36 -24.26 -44.54
C ASN A 184 -30.56 -23.11 -45.20
N GLU A 185 -29.75 -23.42 -46.20
CA GLU A 185 -29.38 -22.46 -47.27
C GLU A 185 -30.33 -22.68 -48.47
N PRO A 186 -30.37 -21.77 -49.47
CA PRO A 186 -29.31 -21.76 -50.49
C PRO A 186 -28.78 -20.35 -50.83
N VAL A 187 -27.48 -20.25 -51.10
CA VAL A 187 -26.85 -19.12 -51.80
C VAL A 187 -26.31 -19.64 -53.14
N GLU A 188 -26.62 -18.98 -54.24
CA GLU A 188 -26.19 -19.39 -55.58
C GLU A 188 -24.68 -19.17 -55.80
N GLU A 189 -24.02 -20.15 -56.43
CA GLU A 189 -22.64 -20.03 -56.88
C GLU A 189 -22.51 -19.00 -58.02
N THR A 190 -21.47 -18.18 -57.98
CA THR A 190 -20.74 -17.79 -59.20
C THR A 190 -19.25 -17.97 -58.95
N ARG A 191 -18.70 -19.08 -59.44
CA ARG A 191 -17.25 -19.33 -59.50
C ARG A 191 -16.70 -18.75 -60.79
N GLU A 192 -15.56 -18.07 -60.72
CA GLU A 192 -14.45 -18.36 -61.64
C GLU A 192 -13.14 -18.39 -60.82
N GLU A 193 -12.39 -19.48 -60.96
CA GLU A 193 -11.08 -19.69 -60.34
C GLU A 193 -9.98 -19.38 -61.36
N SER A 194 -8.82 -18.90 -60.90
CA SER A 194 -7.55 -19.28 -61.54
C SER A 194 -6.38 -19.20 -60.55
N MET A 195 -5.75 -20.35 -60.32
CA MET A 195 -4.46 -20.47 -59.65
C MET A 195 -3.32 -20.15 -60.62
N SER A 196 -2.20 -19.68 -60.08
CA SER A 196 -0.89 -20.01 -60.64
C SER A 196 0.19 -20.02 -59.55
N ASP A 197 0.59 -21.21 -59.12
CA ASP A 197 1.85 -21.43 -58.41
C ASP A 197 3.03 -21.36 -59.39
N ILE A 198 4.12 -20.70 -59.02
CA ILE A 198 5.46 -20.98 -59.56
C ILE A 198 6.45 -21.00 -58.40
N ASN A 199 7.25 -22.06 -58.34
CA ASN A 199 8.27 -22.32 -57.32
C ASN A 199 9.68 -22.35 -57.94
N ASP A 200 10.70 -22.41 -57.06
CA ASP A 200 12.08 -22.90 -57.26
C ASP A 200 13.18 -21.98 -57.86
N GLY A 201 14.40 -22.16 -57.31
CA GLY A 201 15.69 -21.77 -57.91
C GLY A 201 16.56 -20.82 -57.09
N GLU A 202 17.05 -21.19 -55.90
CA GLU A 202 18.39 -21.78 -55.61
C GLU A 202 19.65 -20.88 -55.74
N GLY A 203 20.60 -21.06 -54.80
CA GLY A 203 21.97 -20.50 -54.84
C GLY A 203 22.39 -19.80 -53.54
N SER A 204 22.88 -20.50 -52.49
CA SER A 204 24.29 -20.95 -52.30
C SER A 204 25.36 -19.84 -52.35
N LYS A 205 26.47 -19.84 -51.59
CA LYS A 205 27.08 -20.63 -50.47
C LYS A 205 28.33 -19.79 -50.04
N ALA A 206 28.93 -19.82 -48.84
CA ALA A 206 28.60 -20.26 -47.47
C ALA A 206 29.80 -19.84 -46.55
N THR A 207 29.75 -20.11 -45.23
CA THR A 207 30.87 -20.01 -44.22
C THR A 207 31.34 -18.58 -43.84
N SER A 208 31.69 -18.26 -42.59
CA SER A 208 32.55 -19.00 -41.65
C SER A 208 32.30 -18.66 -40.17
N ALA A 209 32.83 -19.50 -39.27
CA ALA A 209 32.81 -19.29 -37.82
C ALA A 209 34.17 -18.82 -37.29
N SER A 210 34.19 -18.06 -36.20
CA SER A 210 35.38 -17.89 -35.36
C SER A 210 35.01 -17.70 -33.88
N THR A 211 35.55 -18.58 -33.03
CA THR A 211 35.44 -18.59 -31.56
C THR A 211 36.61 -17.81 -30.92
N GLN A 212 36.59 -17.59 -29.58
CA GLN A 212 37.71 -17.13 -28.72
C GLN A 212 38.11 -15.64 -28.88
N ASN A 213 38.77 -14.92 -27.96
CA ASN A 213 39.19 -15.05 -26.53
C ASN A 213 39.54 -13.62 -26.00
N ASP A 214 39.77 -13.25 -24.73
CA ASP A 214 39.73 -13.83 -23.36
C ASP A 214 39.41 -12.65 -22.39
N LYS A 215 39.53 -12.83 -21.06
CA LYS A 215 39.53 -11.83 -19.96
C LYS A 215 39.99 -10.39 -20.29
N LEU A 216 39.31 -9.39 -19.70
CA LEU A 216 39.80 -8.68 -18.51
C LEU A 216 38.64 -8.14 -17.64
#